data_AF-D5T0P8-F1
#
_entry.id   AF-D5T0P8-F1
#
_cell.length_a   1.000
_cell.length_b   1.000
_cell.length_c   1.000
_cell.angle_alpha   90.00
_cell.angle_beta   90.00
_cell.angle_gamma   90.00
#
_symmetry.space_group_name_H-M   'P 1'
#
loop_
_entity.id
_entity.type
_entity.pdbx_description
1 polymer ?
#
loop_
_entity_poly.entity_id
_entity_poly.type
_entity_poly.pdbx_seq_one_letter_code
_entity_poly.pdbx_strand_id
1 'polypeptide(L)'
;MQTLSISPEKLLTVLIGKPIDIAIDYTGLLLLAAEKNTKNNLPSEMAGAIVYYDNQTITFVSLVHPISIPTKLGLFTTIDTKIHREPYNWFGPQSLVIEKKLADFSKNYNGPITETGDIPRGLIPNNIAEPAILSDRYWLDYTKFVNDPSGLFASQIKPLFKKTKIKSRS
;
A
#
# COMPACT_ATOMS: atom_id res chain seq x y z
N MET A 1 9.55 16.87 3.94
CA MET A 1 10.48 15.83 3.47
C MET A 1 10.91 16.09 2.03
N GLN A 2 12.16 15.79 1.66
CA GLN A 2 12.61 15.83 0.27
C GLN A 2 11.95 14.70 -0.53
N THR A 3 11.53 14.99 -1.76
CA THR A 3 10.73 14.11 -2.62
C THR A 3 11.35 14.04 -4.00
N LEU A 4 11.31 12.86 -4.57
CA LEU A 4 11.74 12.60 -5.93
C LEU A 4 10.61 11.90 -6.69
N SER A 5 10.26 12.44 -7.86
CA SER A 5 9.41 11.74 -8.82
C SER A 5 10.26 10.70 -9.56
N ILE A 6 9.74 9.48 -9.65
CA ILE A 6 10.37 8.35 -10.36
C ILE A 6 9.35 7.60 -11.21
N SER A 7 9.83 6.81 -12.16
CA SER A 7 8.95 5.96 -12.95
C SER A 7 8.16 4.99 -12.05
N PRO A 8 6.90 4.69 -12.38
CA PRO A 8 6.08 3.75 -11.61
C PRO A 8 6.73 2.37 -11.46
N GLU A 9 7.45 1.89 -12.47
CA GLU A 9 8.16 0.61 -12.44
C GLU A 9 9.30 0.62 -11.43
N LYS A 10 10.08 1.71 -11.38
CA LYS A 10 11.12 1.89 -10.36
C LYS A 10 10.51 1.94 -8.96
N LEU A 11 9.38 2.62 -8.80
CA LEU A 11 8.67 2.65 -7.52
C LEU A 11 8.25 1.24 -7.09
N LEU A 12 7.59 0.47 -7.96
CA LEU A 12 7.20 -0.91 -7.67
C LEU A 12 8.43 -1.78 -7.35
N THR A 13 9.54 -1.59 -8.07
CA THR A 13 10.80 -2.32 -7.84
C THR A 13 11.33 -2.08 -6.42
N VAL A 14 11.31 -0.83 -5.94
CA VAL A 14 11.66 -0.49 -4.55
C VAL A 14 10.70 -1.13 -3.56
N LEU A 15 9.40 -1.10 -3.84
CA LEU A 15 8.38 -1.65 -2.96
C LEU A 15 8.49 -3.17 -2.78
N ILE A 16 8.94 -3.90 -3.81
CA ILE A 16 9.23 -5.34 -3.70
C ILE A 16 10.64 -5.62 -3.17
N GLY A 17 11.36 -4.61 -2.69
CA GLY A 17 12.67 -4.74 -2.04
C GLY A 17 13.83 -4.96 -3.01
N LYS A 18 13.66 -4.65 -4.30
CA LYS A 18 14.72 -4.75 -5.30
C LYS A 18 15.48 -3.42 -5.43
N PRO A 19 16.79 -3.47 -5.71
CA PRO A 19 17.58 -2.27 -5.92
C PRO A 19 17.17 -1.55 -7.21
N ILE A 20 17.31 -0.23 -7.21
CA ILE A 20 17.20 0.61 -8.40
C ILE A 20 18.33 1.64 -8.38
N ASP A 21 18.72 2.09 -9.57
CA ASP A 21 19.67 3.19 -9.71
C ASP A 21 18.94 4.52 -9.84
N ILE A 22 19.37 5.48 -9.01
CA ILE A 22 18.95 6.88 -9.06
C ILE A 22 20.21 7.75 -8.96
N ALA A 23 20.37 8.68 -9.90
CA ALA A 23 21.44 9.66 -9.91
C ALA A 23 20.89 11.01 -9.43
N ILE A 24 21.10 11.32 -8.15
CA ILE A 24 20.78 12.60 -7.54
C ILE A 24 21.93 13.03 -6.62
N ASP A 25 22.17 14.33 -6.55
CA ASP A 25 23.13 14.90 -5.60
C ASP A 25 22.43 15.19 -4.26
N TYR A 26 22.23 14.12 -3.47
CA TYR A 26 21.56 14.19 -2.17
C TYR A 26 21.96 12.99 -1.30
N THR A 27 21.93 13.15 0.02
CA THR A 27 22.01 12.05 0.98
C THR A 27 20.98 12.27 2.09
N GLY A 28 20.22 11.24 2.44
CA GLY A 28 19.25 11.29 3.52
C GLY A 28 17.91 10.62 3.18
N LEU A 29 16.88 10.95 3.98
CA LEU A 29 15.53 10.45 3.74
C LEU A 29 14.90 11.13 2.53
N LEU A 30 14.28 10.30 1.67
CA LEU A 30 13.55 10.71 0.48
C LEU A 30 12.18 10.06 0.44
N LEU A 31 11.19 10.84 0.02
CA LEU A 31 9.91 10.35 -0.44
C LEU A 31 10.00 10.03 -1.94
N LEU A 32 9.69 8.81 -2.34
CA LEU A 32 9.59 8.41 -3.74
C LEU A 32 8.12 8.46 -4.16
N ALA A 33 7.85 9.22 -5.23
CA ALA A 33 6.52 9.35 -5.82
C ALA A 33 6.52 8.91 -7.28
N ALA A 34 5.49 8.17 -7.68
CA ALA A 34 5.27 7.80 -9.06
C ALA A 34 4.98 9.04 -9.89
N GLU A 35 5.68 9.15 -11.00
CA GLU A 35 5.34 10.06 -12.07
C GLU A 35 3.95 9.74 -12.64
N LYS A 36 3.36 10.75 -13.27
CA LYS A 36 2.17 10.54 -14.09
C LYS A 36 2.48 9.55 -15.21
N ASN A 37 1.59 8.57 -15.41
CA ASN A 37 1.75 7.59 -16.48
C ASN A 37 0.39 7.12 -17.04
N THR A 38 0.46 6.45 -18.18
CA THR A 38 -0.69 5.89 -18.91
C THR A 38 -0.57 4.38 -19.12
N LYS A 39 0.38 3.72 -18.45
CA LYS A 39 0.55 2.27 -18.56
C LYS A 39 -0.45 1.57 -17.66
N ASN A 40 -1.05 0.50 -18.17
CA ASN A 40 -2.09 -0.21 -17.42
C ASN A 40 -1.54 -0.79 -16.12
N ASN A 41 -2.33 -0.70 -15.05
CA ASN A 41 -2.08 -1.29 -13.73
C ASN A 41 -0.85 -0.75 -12.99
N LEU A 42 -0.31 0.40 -13.41
CA LEU A 42 0.78 1.08 -12.71
C LEU A 42 0.27 2.28 -11.89
N PRO A 43 0.91 2.59 -10.75
CA PRO A 43 0.56 3.75 -9.94
C PRO A 43 0.92 5.05 -10.65
N SER A 44 0.09 6.08 -10.55
CA SER A 44 0.24 7.40 -11.18
C SER A 44 0.04 8.52 -10.17
N GLU A 45 0.92 9.53 -10.18
CA GLU A 45 0.83 10.75 -9.35
C GLU A 45 0.65 10.45 -7.84
N MET A 46 1.37 9.43 -7.33
CA MET A 46 1.19 8.87 -5.99
C MET A 46 2.53 8.70 -5.27
N ALA A 47 2.62 9.08 -3.99
CA ALA A 47 3.73 8.65 -3.15
C ALA A 47 3.62 7.17 -2.77
N GLY A 48 4.73 6.43 -2.84
CA GLY A 48 4.72 5.01 -2.48
C GLY A 48 5.74 4.62 -1.41
N ALA A 49 6.88 5.29 -1.29
CA ALA A 49 7.92 4.83 -0.37
C ALA A 49 8.69 5.98 0.28
N ILE A 50 9.06 5.79 1.54
CA ILE A 50 10.17 6.51 2.17
C ILE A 50 11.38 5.60 2.06
N VAL A 51 12.48 6.18 1.59
CA VAL A 51 13.76 5.51 1.49
C VAL A 51 14.85 6.35 2.14
N TYR A 52 15.94 5.70 2.53
CA TYR A 52 17.20 6.36 2.80
C TYR A 52 18.09 6.22 1.57
N TYR A 53 18.58 7.33 1.05
CA TYR A 53 19.48 7.36 -0.09
C TYR A 53 20.86 7.82 0.39
N ASP A 54 21.88 7.06 0.04
CA ASP A 54 23.28 7.37 0.33
C ASP A 54 24.17 6.73 -0.73
N ASN A 55 25.08 7.50 -1.31
CA ASN A 55 26.05 7.04 -2.32
C ASN A 55 25.41 6.13 -3.40
N GLN A 56 24.36 6.61 -4.08
CA GLN A 56 23.64 5.88 -5.13
C GLN A 56 22.90 4.61 -4.67
N THR A 57 22.92 4.31 -3.38
CA THR A 57 22.24 3.17 -2.79
C THR A 57 20.93 3.59 -2.15
N ILE A 58 19.88 2.81 -2.36
CA ILE A 58 18.56 3.02 -1.78
C ILE A 58 18.27 1.92 -0.77
N THR A 59 17.97 2.33 0.46
CA THR A 59 17.45 1.46 1.50
C THR A 59 15.98 1.79 1.72
N PHE A 60 15.09 0.81 1.51
CA PHE A 60 13.67 0.97 1.82
C PHE A 60 13.48 1.17 3.34
N VAL A 61 12.73 2.21 3.72
CA VAL A 61 12.45 2.53 5.13
C VAL A 61 11.00 2.22 5.48
N SER A 62 10.04 2.70 4.68
CA SER A 62 8.61 2.54 4.96
C SER A 62 7.78 2.67 3.71
N LEU A 63 6.68 1.92 3.65
CA LEU A 63 5.61 2.17 2.71
C LEU A 63 4.84 3.42 3.16
N VAL A 64 4.37 4.19 2.19
CA VAL A 64 3.55 5.39 2.42
C VAL A 64 2.12 5.08 2.03
N HIS A 65 1.17 5.48 2.86
CA HIS A 65 -0.25 5.39 2.53
C HIS A 65 -0.52 6.21 1.27
N PRO A 66 -1.37 5.74 0.33
CA PRO A 66 -1.56 6.40 -0.95
C PRO A 66 -1.97 7.86 -0.78
N ILE A 67 -1.15 8.77 -1.32
CA ILE A 67 -1.42 10.22 -1.34
C ILE A 67 -1.04 10.78 -2.70
N SER A 68 -1.83 11.75 -3.17
CA SER A 68 -1.56 12.43 -4.43
C SER A 68 -0.35 13.35 -4.30
N ILE A 69 0.64 13.16 -5.17
CA ILE A 69 1.81 14.02 -5.28
C ILE A 69 1.99 14.39 -6.76
N PRO A 70 1.92 15.69 -7.11
CA PRO A 70 2.19 16.14 -8.46
C PRO A 70 3.60 15.79 -8.90
N THR A 71 3.74 15.35 -10.15
CA THR A 71 5.06 15.11 -10.75
C THR A 71 5.83 16.42 -10.87
N LYS A 72 7.11 16.40 -10.45
CA LYS A 72 8.03 17.52 -10.64
C LYS A 72 9.38 17.01 -11.11
N LEU A 73 10.06 17.83 -11.90
CA LEU A 73 11.44 17.55 -12.30
C LEU A 73 12.38 17.85 -11.13
N GLY A 74 13.30 16.92 -10.87
CA GLY A 74 14.29 17.05 -9.80
C GLY A 74 13.72 16.88 -8.39
N LEU A 75 14.54 17.21 -7.39
CA LEU A 75 14.17 17.15 -5.99
C LEU A 75 13.26 18.32 -5.61
N PHE A 76 12.24 18.02 -4.81
CA PHE A 76 11.33 19.03 -4.28
C PHE A 76 10.87 18.71 -2.87
N THR A 77 10.33 19.70 -2.17
CA THR A 77 9.82 19.50 -0.81
C THR A 77 8.34 19.16 -0.81
N THR A 78 7.98 18.08 -0.10
CA THR A 78 6.61 17.72 0.26
C THR A 78 6.37 17.98 1.74
N ILE A 79 5.19 18.48 2.07
CA ILE A 79 4.77 18.76 3.46
C ILE A 79 4.65 17.44 4.23
N ASP A 80 5.45 17.31 5.28
CA ASP A 80 5.63 16.05 6.03
C ASP A 80 4.35 15.59 6.74
N THR A 81 3.52 16.53 7.20
CA THR A 81 2.26 16.22 7.91
C THR A 81 1.21 15.50 7.06
N LYS A 82 1.39 15.46 5.73
CA LYS A 82 0.53 14.70 4.81
C LYS A 82 1.03 13.28 4.58
N ILE A 83 2.23 12.93 5.04
CA ILE A 83 2.85 11.64 4.80
C ILE A 83 2.47 10.69 5.93
N HIS A 84 1.59 9.74 5.64
CA HIS A 84 1.26 8.66 6.57
C HIS A 84 2.09 7.42 6.24
N ARG A 85 2.83 6.91 7.23
CA ARG A 85 3.61 5.69 7.09
C ARG A 85 2.74 4.48 7.38
N GLU A 86 2.79 3.49 6.51
CA GLU A 86 2.15 2.20 6.75
C GLU A 86 2.98 1.38 7.75
N PRO A 87 2.33 0.64 8.67
CA PRO A 87 3.02 -0.25 9.60
C PRO A 87 3.62 -1.48 8.92
N TYR A 88 3.17 -1.80 7.70
CA TYR A 88 3.63 -2.96 6.92
C TYR A 88 3.90 -2.56 5.47
N ASN A 89 4.83 -3.27 4.83
CA ASN A 89 4.98 -3.19 3.38
C ASN A 89 4.07 -4.22 2.70
N TRP A 90 2.95 -3.74 2.14
CA TRP A 90 1.94 -4.58 1.50
C TRP A 90 2.41 -5.24 0.18
N PHE A 91 3.52 -4.77 -0.41
CA PHE A 91 4.15 -5.35 -1.60
C PHE A 91 5.24 -6.39 -1.26
N GLY A 92 5.62 -6.49 0.02
CA GLY A 92 6.72 -7.31 0.48
C GLY A 92 6.27 -8.62 1.13
N PRO A 93 7.21 -9.45 1.62
CA PRO A 93 6.91 -10.76 2.22
C PRO A 93 6.04 -10.69 3.48
N GLN A 94 5.95 -9.53 4.14
CA GLN A 94 5.11 -9.36 5.32
C GLN A 94 3.61 -9.51 5.02
N SER A 95 3.15 -9.10 3.83
CA SER A 95 1.74 -9.28 3.43
C SER A 95 1.38 -10.76 3.36
N LEU A 96 2.25 -11.58 2.76
CA LEU A 96 2.07 -13.02 2.65
C LEU A 96 1.96 -13.71 4.01
N VAL A 97 2.72 -13.26 5.02
CA VAL A 97 2.64 -13.78 6.38
C VAL A 97 1.29 -13.43 7.03
N ILE A 98 0.79 -12.22 6.82
CA ILE A 98 -0.50 -11.76 7.33
C ILE A 98 -1.64 -12.55 6.68
N GLU A 99 -1.61 -12.68 5.34
CA GLU A 99 -2.58 -13.48 4.58
C GLU A 99 -2.61 -14.93 5.06
N LYS A 100 -1.43 -15.53 5.27
CA LYS A 100 -1.33 -16.90 5.78
C LYS A 100 -1.91 -17.03 7.18
N LYS A 101 -1.62 -16.10 8.10
CA LYS A 101 -2.18 -16.13 9.46
C LYS A 101 -3.71 -16.09 9.45
N LEU A 102 -4.29 -15.27 8.59
CA LEU A 102 -5.74 -15.21 8.43
C LEU A 102 -6.30 -16.49 7.82
N ALA A 103 -5.65 -17.04 6.78
CA ALA A 103 -6.07 -18.29 6.17
C ALA A 103 -6.00 -19.48 7.15
N ASP A 104 -4.92 -19.57 7.93
CA ASP A 104 -4.73 -20.60 8.95
C ASP A 104 -5.78 -20.46 10.07
N PHE A 105 -6.11 -19.24 10.49
CA PHE A 105 -7.21 -19.01 11.43
C PHE A 105 -8.54 -19.49 10.85
N SER A 106 -8.89 -19.07 9.64
CA SER A 106 -10.15 -19.44 8.99
C SER A 106 -10.30 -20.95 8.79
N LYS A 107 -9.21 -21.66 8.47
CA LYS A 107 -9.22 -23.11 8.30
C LYS A 107 -9.48 -23.86 9.60
N ASN A 108 -9.00 -23.35 10.72
CA ASN A 108 -9.13 -23.98 12.03
C ASN A 108 -10.35 -23.46 12.83
N TYR A 109 -11.07 -22.49 12.29
CA TYR A 109 -12.23 -21.90 12.95
C TYR A 109 -13.45 -22.81 12.84
N ASN A 110 -14.03 -23.15 13.99
CA ASN A 110 -15.20 -24.02 14.13
C ASN A 110 -16.41 -23.32 14.77
N GLY A 111 -16.37 -21.99 14.86
CA GLY A 111 -17.43 -21.19 15.49
C GLY A 111 -18.52 -20.71 14.51
N PRO A 112 -19.42 -19.83 14.97
CA PRO A 112 -20.48 -19.26 14.14
C PRO A 112 -19.95 -18.44 12.96
N ILE A 113 -20.62 -18.55 11.82
CA ILE A 113 -20.37 -17.76 10.60
C ILE A 113 -21.56 -16.85 10.31
N THR A 114 -21.34 -15.77 9.55
CA THR A 114 -22.42 -14.91 9.05
C THR A 114 -23.25 -15.63 7.98
N GLU A 115 -24.41 -15.06 7.63
CA GLU A 115 -25.25 -15.53 6.51
C GLU A 115 -24.48 -15.58 5.17
N THR A 116 -23.43 -14.76 5.03
CA THR A 116 -22.57 -14.72 3.84
C THR A 116 -21.41 -15.72 3.88
N GLY A 117 -21.31 -16.55 4.93
CA GLY A 117 -20.24 -17.51 5.12
C GLY A 117 -18.95 -16.93 5.70
N ASP A 118 -18.96 -15.67 6.15
CA ASP A 118 -17.78 -14.98 6.67
C ASP A 118 -17.65 -15.18 8.19
N ILE A 119 -16.44 -15.17 8.74
CA ILE A 119 -16.24 -15.19 10.20
C ILE A 119 -16.53 -13.78 10.76
N PRO A 120 -17.44 -13.62 11.74
CA PRO A 120 -17.71 -12.32 12.33
C PRO A 120 -16.43 -11.68 12.89
N ARG A 121 -16.17 -10.40 12.55
CA ARG A 121 -14.96 -9.69 12.98
C ARG A 121 -14.70 -9.77 14.49
N GLY A 122 -15.75 -9.72 15.31
CA GLY A 122 -15.64 -9.81 16.77
C GLY A 122 -15.12 -11.15 17.29
N LEU A 123 -15.13 -12.19 16.45
CA LEU A 123 -14.65 -13.54 16.78
C LEU A 123 -13.24 -13.81 16.24
N ILE A 124 -12.66 -12.88 15.49
CA ILE A 124 -11.27 -12.96 15.03
C ILE A 124 -10.37 -12.18 16.00
N PRO A 125 -9.30 -12.80 16.53
CA PRO A 125 -8.32 -12.12 17.37
C PRO A 125 -7.76 -10.84 16.72
N ASN A 126 -7.60 -9.77 17.51
CA ASN A 126 -7.17 -8.47 16.98
C ASN A 126 -5.82 -8.53 16.26
N ASN A 127 -4.87 -9.31 16.76
CA ASN A 127 -3.56 -9.50 16.13
C ASN A 127 -3.60 -10.18 14.75
N ILE A 128 -4.74 -10.77 14.36
CA ILE A 128 -4.97 -11.36 13.05
C ILE A 128 -5.83 -10.41 12.20
N ALA A 129 -6.90 -9.86 12.78
CA ALA A 129 -7.84 -9.05 12.03
C ALA A 129 -7.34 -7.64 11.72
N GLU A 130 -6.61 -6.99 12.63
CA GLU A 130 -6.15 -5.61 12.46
C GLU A 130 -5.20 -5.45 11.26
N PRO A 131 -4.15 -6.27 11.07
CA PRO A 131 -3.31 -6.19 9.88
C PRO A 131 -4.09 -6.42 8.57
N ALA A 132 -5.06 -7.33 8.58
CA ALA A 132 -5.89 -7.58 7.40
C ALA A 132 -6.83 -6.40 7.08
N ILE A 133 -7.40 -5.72 8.10
CA ILE A 133 -8.18 -4.48 7.90
C ILE A 133 -7.32 -3.36 7.33
N LEU A 134 -6.08 -3.23 7.80
CA LEU A 134 -5.14 -2.23 7.30
C LEU A 134 -4.78 -2.50 5.83
N SER A 135 -4.53 -3.77 5.48
CA SER A 135 -4.32 -4.19 4.09
C SER A 135 -5.50 -3.83 3.19
N ASP A 136 -6.73 -4.18 3.60
CA ASP A 136 -7.95 -3.86 2.83
C ASP A 136 -8.09 -2.36 2.59
N ARG A 137 -7.83 -1.54 3.62
CA ARG A 137 -7.89 -0.08 3.51
C ARG A 137 -6.82 0.43 2.55
N TYR A 138 -5.58 -0.03 2.70
CA TYR A 138 -4.47 0.37 1.85
C TYR A 138 -4.78 0.10 0.38
N TRP A 139 -5.18 -1.13 0.03
CA TRP A 139 -5.46 -1.49 -1.36
C TRP A 139 -6.65 -0.74 -1.92
N LEU A 140 -7.71 -0.53 -1.14
CA LEU A 140 -8.85 0.29 -1.56
C LEU A 140 -8.43 1.73 -1.90
N ASP A 141 -7.58 2.35 -1.08
CA ASP A 141 -7.10 3.71 -1.37
C ASP A 141 -6.09 3.74 -2.53
N TYR A 142 -5.27 2.70 -2.66
CA TYR A 142 -4.30 2.55 -3.75
C TYR A 142 -4.97 2.48 -5.12
N THR A 143 -6.14 1.84 -5.25
CA THR A 143 -6.87 1.74 -6.55
C THR A 143 -7.13 3.08 -7.22
N LYS A 144 -7.32 4.15 -6.45
CA LYS A 144 -7.59 5.50 -6.97
C LYS A 144 -6.40 6.09 -7.73
N PHE A 145 -5.22 5.54 -7.51
CA PHE A 145 -3.97 5.97 -8.10
C PHE A 145 -3.45 5.01 -9.17
N VAL A 146 -4.13 3.89 -9.41
CA VAL A 146 -3.74 2.95 -10.47
C VAL A 146 -4.41 3.36 -11.76
N ASN A 147 -3.63 3.42 -12.84
CA ASN A 147 -4.20 3.55 -14.17
C ASN A 147 -4.85 2.23 -14.60
N ASP A 148 -6.12 2.05 -14.20
CA ASP A 148 -6.94 0.86 -14.47
C ASP A 148 -8.21 1.24 -15.26
N PRO A 149 -8.09 1.57 -16.56
CA PRO A 149 -9.24 1.93 -17.38
C PRO A 149 -10.25 0.78 -17.55
N SER A 150 -9.79 -0.46 -17.34
CA SER A 150 -10.61 -1.67 -17.46
C SER A 150 -11.35 -2.07 -16.18
N GLY A 151 -10.97 -1.51 -15.03
CA GLY A 151 -11.43 -1.97 -13.71
C GLY A 151 -10.89 -3.36 -13.31
N LEU A 152 -9.97 -3.94 -14.08
CA LEU A 152 -9.46 -5.30 -13.83
C LEU A 152 -8.65 -5.35 -12.56
N PHE A 153 -7.78 -4.37 -12.31
CA PHE A 153 -7.02 -4.30 -11.06
C PHE A 153 -7.96 -4.14 -9.86
N ALA A 154 -8.91 -3.21 -9.94
CA ALA A 154 -9.89 -3.00 -8.88
C ALA A 154 -10.73 -4.26 -8.59
N SER A 155 -11.08 -5.04 -9.62
CA SER A 155 -11.84 -6.29 -9.47
C SER A 155 -11.07 -7.43 -8.80
N GLN A 156 -9.73 -7.38 -8.82
CA GLN A 156 -8.88 -8.37 -8.17
C GLN A 156 -8.75 -8.13 -6.66
N ILE A 157 -8.97 -6.89 -6.21
CA ILE A 157 -8.96 -6.57 -4.79
C ILE A 157 -10.24 -7.11 -4.16
N LYS A 158 -10.07 -8.12 -3.31
CA LYS A 158 -11.15 -8.75 -2.56
C LYS A 158 -10.97 -8.41 -1.08
N PRO A 159 -11.65 -7.37 -0.57
CA PRO A 159 -11.56 -7.01 0.84
C PRO A 159 -11.98 -8.20 1.70
N LEU A 160 -11.13 -8.52 2.66
CA LEU A 160 -11.35 -9.60 3.63
C LEU A 160 -12.48 -9.23 4.60
N PHE A 161 -12.59 -7.95 4.92
CA PHE A 161 -13.68 -7.41 5.74
C PHE A 161 -14.61 -6.56 4.88
N LYS A 162 -15.73 -7.15 4.47
CA LYS A 162 -16.83 -6.37 3.88
C LYS A 162 -17.34 -5.40 4.94
N LYS A 163 -17.49 -4.11 4.58
CA LYS A 163 -18.20 -3.15 5.41
C LYS A 163 -19.61 -3.68 5.65
N THR A 164 -19.89 -4.18 6.84
CA THR A 164 -21.27 -4.38 7.28
C THR A 164 -21.91 -3.00 7.29
N LYS A 165 -22.85 -2.74 6.38
CA LYS A 165 -23.68 -1.53 6.49
C LYS A 165 -24.38 -1.62 7.85
N ILE A 166 -23.96 -0.82 8.81
CA ILE A 166 -24.77 -0.54 9.99
C ILE A 166 -25.99 0.20 9.43
N LYS A 167 -27.11 -0.50 9.26
CA LYS A 167 -28.40 0.18 9.12
C LYS A 167 -28.65 0.86 10.47
N SER A 168 -28.43 2.16 10.56
CA SER A 168 -29.05 2.96 11.60
C SER A 168 -30.55 2.79 11.45
N ARG A 169 -31.21 2.16 12.42
CA ARG A 169 -32.66 2.28 12.55
C ARG A 169 -32.94 3.73 12.90
N SER A 170 -33.37 4.50 11.89
CA SER A 170 -34.18 5.70 12.07
C SER A 170 -35.61 5.29 12.37
#